data_AF-A0A498KM02-F1
#
_entry.id   AF-A0A498KM02-F1
#
_cell.length_a   1.000
_cell.length_b   1.000
_cell.length_c   1.000
_cell.angle_alpha   90.00
_cell.angle_beta   90.00
_cell.angle_gamma   90.00
#
_symmetry.space_group_name_H-M   'P 1'
#
loop_
_entity.id
_entity.type
_entity.pdbx_description
1 polymer ?
#
loop_
_entity_poly.entity_id
_entity_poly.type
_entity_poly.pdbx_seq_one_letter_code
_entity_poly.pdbx_strand_id
1 'polypeptide(L)'
;MAASSSSSWKYEVFLNFRGEDTRKIFVGHLCGALDRKAINTFIDAEKLRKGNDLSELLSAIEESRVSIVVLSQNYASSTWCLKELVKILTCMDAKKQIVVPIFYQVDPSEVRKQKRSFAEAFAQHERELNADMEEVESWRSALTRAANLSGWDSRKYDDCNVLELSGIAHLSSLKTLDLCRNNFETLPAEMNRLHRLTDLKLEGCKRLKSIPELSSSISFIDAHDCTALESVSRPKLLYRNLYFTFSNCFQLVQNLFEYIVEAHQGNLQPLSLFMCLPGSELSDWFSHQCSGSSVTLDLPPESDHKILGFAVCGVTKFKYGHYTSDISASCFCTFKGEHGECSFRFDLIDWSFASGRSLESDHLFMVYIPWENGVQLSERYPTEATFRVELEDGVQIRDSVAPAQQHHIRRCGVRLLYANREELHNRSMTQPDYLS
;
A
#
# COMPACT_ATOMS: atom_id res chain seq x y z
N MET A 1 54.46 -20.07 17.79
CA MET A 1 52.99 -20.14 17.93
C MET A 1 52.47 -18.72 18.06
N ALA A 2 51.71 -18.24 17.07
CA ALA A 2 51.07 -16.94 17.16
C ALA A 2 49.83 -17.06 18.05
N ALA A 3 49.79 -16.34 19.16
CA ALA A 3 48.61 -16.24 20.00
C ALA A 3 47.53 -15.46 19.24
N SER A 4 46.46 -16.14 18.85
CA SER A 4 45.21 -15.51 18.40
C SER A 4 44.66 -14.71 19.59
N SER A 5 44.57 -13.38 19.48
CA SER A 5 43.88 -12.57 20.48
C SER A 5 42.37 -12.82 20.35
N SER A 6 41.85 -13.79 21.10
CA SER A 6 40.41 -13.96 21.25
C SER A 6 39.85 -12.71 21.95
N SER A 7 39.18 -11.83 21.21
CA SER A 7 38.38 -10.77 21.83
C SER A 7 37.29 -11.43 22.67
N SER A 8 37.41 -11.39 24.00
CA SER A 8 36.46 -12.02 24.92
C SER A 8 35.24 -11.13 25.11
N TRP A 9 34.40 -11.03 24.08
CA TRP A 9 33.05 -10.47 24.24
C TRP A 9 32.29 -11.39 25.20
N LYS A 10 31.70 -10.83 26.26
CA LYS A 10 30.89 -11.61 27.21
C LYS A 10 29.57 -12.01 26.59
N TYR A 11 28.99 -11.12 25.78
CA TYR A 11 27.76 -11.34 25.04
C TYR A 11 28.01 -11.20 23.54
N GLU A 12 27.28 -11.99 22.76
CA GLU A 12 27.31 -11.87 21.31
C GLU A 12 26.38 -10.75 20.84
N VAL A 13 25.21 -10.63 21.50
CA VAL A 13 24.17 -9.66 21.14
C VAL A 13 23.70 -8.90 22.38
N PHE A 14 23.61 -7.57 22.28
CA PHE A 14 22.84 -6.73 23.18
C PHE A 14 21.53 -6.32 22.50
N LEU A 15 20.39 -6.52 23.17
CA LEU A 15 19.09 -6.05 22.69
C LEU A 15 18.69 -4.77 23.44
N ASN A 16 18.59 -3.67 22.70
CA ASN A 16 18.05 -2.41 23.17
C ASN A 16 16.67 -2.18 22.54
N PHE A 17 15.64 -2.02 23.36
CA PHE A 17 14.25 -1.95 22.89
C PHE A 17 13.34 -1.31 23.92
N ARG A 18 12.20 -0.78 23.46
CA ARG A 18 11.13 -0.36 24.36
C ARG A 18 10.30 -1.58 24.77
N GLY A 19 10.36 -1.93 26.05
CA GLY A 19 9.71 -3.14 26.56
C GLY A 19 8.19 -3.08 26.55
N GLU A 20 7.60 -1.89 26.73
CA GLU A 20 6.16 -1.67 26.59
C GLU A 20 5.66 -2.04 25.19
N ASP A 21 6.42 -1.70 24.14
CA ASP A 21 6.00 -1.89 22.75
C ASP A 21 6.25 -3.32 22.26
N THR A 22 7.39 -3.93 22.62
CA THR A 22 7.92 -5.07 21.85
C THR A 22 8.21 -6.33 22.67
N ARG A 23 8.28 -6.25 24.01
CA ARG A 23 8.79 -7.34 24.85
C ARG A 23 8.08 -8.67 24.64
N LYS A 24 6.75 -8.68 24.69
CA LYS A 24 5.94 -9.92 24.62
C LYS A 24 5.68 -10.40 23.19
N ILE A 25 6.04 -9.61 22.20
CA ILE A 25 5.76 -9.85 20.80
C ILE A 25 7.09 -10.05 20.06
N PHE A 26 7.48 -9.11 19.20
CA PHE A 26 8.70 -9.16 18.40
C PHE A 26 9.97 -9.52 19.18
N VAL A 27 10.27 -8.83 20.28
CA VAL A 27 11.51 -9.09 21.03
C VAL A 27 11.47 -10.47 21.68
N GLY A 28 10.33 -10.91 22.20
CA GLY A 28 10.18 -12.27 22.74
C GLY A 28 10.45 -13.35 21.70
N HIS A 29 9.93 -13.18 20.47
CA HIS A 29 10.21 -14.09 19.36
C HIS A 29 11.67 -14.03 18.89
N LEU A 30 12.26 -12.83 18.81
CA LEU A 30 13.67 -12.63 18.46
C LEU A 30 14.59 -13.32 19.47
N CYS A 31 14.35 -13.13 20.78
CA CYS A 31 15.09 -13.80 21.84
C CYS A 31 15.00 -15.33 21.68
N GLY A 32 13.77 -15.86 21.56
CA GLY A 32 13.61 -17.31 21.35
C GLY A 32 14.29 -17.83 20.08
N ALA A 33 14.41 -17.02 19.02
CA ALA A 33 15.13 -17.39 17.80
C ALA A 33 16.66 -17.38 17.99
N LEU A 34 17.19 -16.37 18.69
CA LEU A 34 18.61 -16.27 19.05
C LEU A 34 19.01 -17.42 19.98
N ASP A 35 18.19 -17.73 20.99
CA ASP A 35 18.39 -18.84 21.93
C ASP A 35 18.44 -20.20 21.21
N ARG A 36 17.52 -20.43 20.26
CA ARG A 36 17.51 -21.65 19.42
C ARG A 36 18.77 -21.80 18.56
N LYS A 37 19.48 -20.70 18.30
CA LYS A 37 20.76 -20.68 17.58
C LYS A 37 21.97 -20.66 18.54
N ALA A 38 21.73 -20.77 19.85
CA ALA A 38 22.74 -20.71 20.90
C ALA A 38 23.56 -19.40 20.90
N ILE A 39 22.92 -18.28 20.51
CA ILE A 39 23.56 -16.94 20.48
C ILE A 39 23.39 -16.28 21.85
N ASN A 40 24.51 -16.01 22.54
CA ASN A 40 24.48 -15.42 23.87
C ASN A 40 24.00 -13.96 23.85
N THR A 41 22.77 -13.74 24.28
CA THR A 41 22.07 -12.47 24.14
C THR A 41 21.78 -11.84 25.50
N PHE A 42 22.25 -10.61 25.72
CA PHE A 42 21.81 -9.79 26.84
C PHE A 42 20.50 -9.07 26.48
N ILE A 43 19.45 -9.34 27.24
CA ILE A 43 18.13 -8.75 27.01
C ILE A 43 17.87 -7.69 28.07
N ASP A 44 17.65 -6.46 27.62
CA ASP A 44 17.22 -5.39 28.50
C ASP A 44 15.77 -5.60 29.00
N ALA A 45 15.62 -6.23 30.16
CA ALA A 45 14.33 -6.37 30.81
C ALA A 45 14.04 -5.15 31.70
N GLU A 46 13.45 -4.09 31.14
CA GLU A 46 12.89 -2.94 31.90
C GLU A 46 12.10 -3.32 33.17
N LYS A 47 11.51 -4.53 33.25
CA LYS A 47 10.79 -5.02 34.44
C LYS A 47 11.69 -5.52 35.59
N LEU A 48 12.95 -5.86 35.32
CA LEU A 48 13.94 -6.23 36.33
C LEU A 48 14.65 -5.01 36.93
N ARG A 49 14.40 -3.81 36.39
CA ARG A 49 15.08 -2.54 36.76
C ARG A 49 14.61 -1.90 38.08
N LYS A 50 14.03 -2.66 39.02
CA LYS A 50 13.76 -2.14 40.38
C LYS A 50 14.99 -2.19 41.31
N GLY A 51 16.18 -2.50 40.79
CA GLY A 51 17.40 -2.53 41.60
C GLY A 51 18.74 -2.77 40.89
N ASN A 52 18.82 -2.86 39.56
CA ASN A 52 20.12 -2.99 38.88
C ASN A 52 20.69 -1.61 38.51
N ASP A 53 21.95 -1.39 38.87
CA ASP A 53 22.69 -0.16 38.58
C ASP A 53 22.86 0.03 37.07
N LEU A 54 22.62 1.25 36.57
CA LEU A 54 22.92 1.71 35.21
C LEU A 54 24.33 1.29 34.74
N SER A 55 25.27 1.11 35.67
CA SER A 55 26.63 0.62 35.43
C SER A 55 26.68 -0.79 34.81
N GLU A 56 25.87 -1.75 35.29
CA GLU A 56 25.86 -3.13 34.74
C GLU A 56 25.36 -3.16 33.30
N LEU A 57 24.36 -2.32 33.00
CA LEU A 57 23.78 -2.18 31.67
C LEU A 57 24.79 -1.60 30.67
N LEU A 58 25.49 -0.54 31.07
CA LEU A 58 26.52 0.08 30.24
C LEU A 58 27.72 -0.85 30.03
N SER A 59 28.09 -1.65 31.03
CA SER A 59 29.10 -2.72 30.90
C SER A 59 28.64 -3.81 29.93
N ALA A 60 27.38 -4.24 30.00
CA ALA A 60 26.84 -5.23 29.07
C ALA A 60 26.88 -4.75 27.62
N ILE A 61 26.56 -3.48 27.35
CA ILE A 61 26.73 -2.86 26.01
C ILE A 61 28.19 -2.94 25.59
N GLU A 62 29.10 -2.51 26.47
CA GLU A 62 30.54 -2.48 26.20
C GLU A 62 31.17 -3.86 25.94
N GLU A 63 30.61 -4.90 26.54
CA GLU A 63 31.05 -6.29 26.46
C GLU A 63 30.32 -7.10 25.39
N SER A 64 29.45 -6.45 24.61
CA SER A 64 28.71 -7.07 23.50
C SER A 64 29.39 -6.85 22.16
N ARG A 65 29.34 -7.86 21.28
CA ARG A 65 29.87 -7.75 19.91
C ARG A 65 28.93 -7.01 18.95
N VAL A 66 27.63 -7.31 19.05
CA VAL A 66 26.56 -6.75 18.21
C VAL A 66 25.52 -6.10 19.11
N SER A 67 25.05 -4.91 18.74
CA SER A 67 23.89 -4.27 19.36
C SER A 67 22.74 -4.21 18.37
N ILE A 68 21.61 -4.85 18.68
CA ILE A 68 20.38 -4.74 17.91
C ILE A 68 19.49 -3.70 18.60
N VAL A 69 19.16 -2.65 17.86
CA VAL A 69 18.37 -1.50 18.36
C VAL A 69 16.97 -1.59 17.76
N VAL A 70 15.99 -2.03 18.54
CA VAL A 70 14.59 -2.15 18.11
C VAL A 70 13.87 -0.83 18.36
N LEU A 71 13.87 0.02 17.33
CA LEU A 71 13.22 1.32 17.29
C LEU A 71 11.72 1.13 17.06
N SER A 72 10.90 1.38 18.08
CA SER A 72 9.44 1.26 18.05
C SER A 72 8.75 2.60 18.33
N GLN A 73 7.42 2.64 18.24
CA GLN A 73 6.63 3.88 18.28
C GLN A 73 6.91 4.73 19.54
N ASN A 74 7.05 4.11 20.71
CA ASN A 74 7.29 4.78 21.99
C ASN A 74 8.74 4.62 22.47
N TYR A 75 9.68 4.31 21.57
CA TYR A 75 11.08 4.16 21.93
C TYR A 75 11.66 5.42 22.57
N ALA A 76 11.40 6.58 21.96
CA ALA A 76 11.94 7.86 22.43
C ALA A 76 11.29 8.38 23.72
N SER A 77 10.19 7.81 24.21
CA SER A 77 9.62 8.23 25.50
C SER A 77 10.44 7.73 26.70
N SER A 78 11.32 6.74 26.49
CA SER A 78 12.19 6.19 27.53
C SER A 78 13.57 6.84 27.50
N THR A 79 13.89 7.66 28.50
CA THR A 79 15.23 8.25 28.66
C THR A 79 16.32 7.18 28.79
N TRP A 80 15.98 6.01 29.34
CA TRP A 80 16.88 4.86 29.41
C TRP A 80 17.23 4.31 28.03
N CYS A 81 16.22 4.07 27.17
CA CYS A 81 16.47 3.59 25.81
C CYS A 81 17.37 4.58 25.04
N LEU A 82 17.14 5.88 25.22
CA LEU A 82 17.95 6.94 24.61
C LEU A 82 19.40 6.96 25.14
N LYS A 83 19.61 6.81 26.46
CA LYS A 83 20.95 6.72 27.08
C LYS A 83 21.72 5.49 26.61
N GLU A 84 21.04 4.35 26.53
CA GLU A 84 21.61 3.11 25.96
C GLU A 84 22.01 3.32 24.50
N LEU A 85 21.17 3.96 23.68
CA LEU A 85 21.47 4.23 22.28
C LEU A 85 22.73 5.09 22.11
N VAL A 86 22.86 6.16 22.91
CA VAL A 86 24.06 6.99 22.91
C VAL A 86 25.29 6.13 23.22
N LYS A 87 25.22 5.30 24.26
CA LYS A 87 26.33 4.42 24.65
C LYS A 87 26.68 3.41 23.56
N ILE A 88 25.68 2.79 22.93
CA ILE A 88 25.84 1.85 21.82
C ILE A 88 26.60 2.53 20.68
N LEU A 89 26.22 3.74 20.30
CA LEU A 89 26.89 4.49 19.22
C LEU A 89 28.31 4.93 19.61
N THR A 90 28.56 5.26 20.88
CA THR A 90 29.93 5.47 21.39
C THR A 90 30.77 4.20 21.26
N CYS A 91 30.22 3.03 21.60
CA CYS A 91 30.92 1.74 21.49
C CYS A 91 31.13 1.32 20.02
N MET A 92 30.21 1.69 19.13
CA MET A 92 30.39 1.54 17.68
C MET A 92 31.65 2.29 17.20
N ASP A 93 31.83 3.55 17.62
CA ASP A 93 32.99 4.34 17.21
C ASP A 93 34.30 3.84 17.83
N ALA A 94 34.29 3.65 19.16
CA ALA A 94 35.47 3.37 19.96
C ALA A 94 35.92 1.90 19.89
N LYS A 95 34.97 0.95 19.86
CA LYS A 95 35.23 -0.50 19.91
C LYS A 95 34.87 -1.25 18.63
N LYS A 96 34.38 -0.55 17.60
CA LYS A 96 33.95 -1.14 16.31
C LYS A 96 32.85 -2.20 16.47
N GLN A 97 32.00 -2.04 17.49
CA GLN A 97 30.81 -2.87 17.64
C GLN A 97 29.89 -2.71 16.43
N ILE A 98 29.23 -3.80 16.05
CA ILE A 98 28.25 -3.78 14.97
C ILE A 98 26.92 -3.31 15.55
N VAL A 99 26.34 -2.27 14.98
CA VAL A 99 25.03 -1.75 15.38
C VAL A 99 24.04 -2.02 14.26
N VAL A 100 22.93 -2.68 14.60
CA VAL A 100 21.89 -2.99 13.62
C VAL A 100 20.53 -2.45 14.07
N PRO A 101 20.00 -1.40 13.44
CA PRO A 101 18.68 -0.89 13.75
C PRO A 101 17.60 -1.79 13.15
N ILE A 102 16.53 -2.02 13.92
CA ILE A 102 15.28 -2.62 13.46
C ILE A 102 14.18 -1.58 13.68
N PHE A 103 13.57 -1.10 12.60
CA PHE A 103 12.45 -0.17 12.63
C PHE A 103 11.16 -0.98 12.77
N TYR A 104 10.71 -1.17 14.01
CA TYR A 104 9.55 -1.98 14.34
C TYR A 104 8.25 -1.15 14.29
N GLN A 105 7.46 -1.36 13.23
CA GLN A 105 6.20 -0.65 12.97
C GLN A 105 6.33 0.89 12.96
N VAL A 106 7.51 1.42 12.63
CA VAL A 106 7.78 2.86 12.54
C VAL A 106 8.50 3.18 11.23
N ASP A 107 8.29 4.39 10.71
CA ASP A 107 9.03 4.82 9.53
C ASP A 107 10.46 5.24 9.86
N PRO A 108 11.49 4.71 9.18
CA PRO A 108 12.88 5.16 9.38
C PRO A 108 13.03 6.68 9.25
N SER A 109 12.26 7.32 8.37
CA SER A 109 12.27 8.78 8.21
C SER A 109 11.61 9.52 9.37
N GLU A 110 10.63 8.92 10.05
CA GLU A 110 10.04 9.47 11.28
C GLU A 110 11.01 9.41 12.44
N VAL A 111 11.78 8.31 12.56
CA VAL A 111 12.86 8.22 13.57
C VAL A 111 13.97 9.22 13.26
N ARG A 112 14.41 9.28 11.99
CA ARG A 112 15.52 10.13 11.54
C ARG A 112 15.23 11.63 11.65
N LYS A 113 13.97 12.03 11.44
CA LYS A 113 13.53 13.43 11.49
C LYS A 113 12.76 13.75 12.79
N GLN A 114 12.72 12.80 13.73
CA GLN A 114 12.00 12.87 15.00
C GLN A 114 10.58 13.45 14.85
N LYS A 115 9.75 12.82 13.99
CA LYS A 115 8.35 13.23 13.73
C LYS A 115 7.36 12.39 14.53
N ARG A 116 6.10 12.84 14.60
CA ARG A 116 4.98 12.14 15.26
C ARG A 116 5.30 11.80 16.72
N SER A 117 5.20 10.53 17.13
CA SER A 117 5.45 10.10 18.52
C SER A 117 6.86 10.45 19.01
N PHE A 118 7.86 10.46 18.12
CA PHE A 118 9.21 10.89 18.47
C PHE A 118 9.25 12.40 18.79
N ALA A 119 8.52 13.23 18.02
CA ALA A 119 8.42 14.67 18.30
C ALA A 119 7.75 14.94 19.66
N GLU A 120 6.66 14.23 19.93
CA GLU A 120 5.90 14.34 21.18
C GLU A 120 6.77 13.95 22.39
N ALA A 121 7.53 12.85 22.28
CA ALA A 121 8.44 12.40 23.32
C ALA A 121 9.54 13.43 23.63
N PHE A 122 10.17 14.00 22.60
CA PHE A 122 11.19 15.04 22.83
C PHE A 122 10.61 16.33 23.40
N ALA A 123 9.43 16.76 22.95
CA ALA A 123 8.75 17.91 23.53
C ALA A 123 8.38 17.71 25.02
N GLN A 124 8.22 16.46 25.47
CA GLN A 124 8.05 16.14 26.88
C GLN A 124 9.39 16.23 27.64
N HIS A 125 10.45 15.59 27.14
CA HIS A 125 11.78 15.63 27.77
C HIS A 125 12.32 17.06 27.93
N GLU A 126 12.13 17.91 26.92
CA GLU A 126 12.53 19.33 26.98
C GLU A 126 11.81 20.11 28.09
N ARG A 127 10.54 19.77 28.37
CA ARG A 127 9.75 20.39 29.46
C ARG A 127 10.15 19.87 30.84
N GLU A 128 10.50 18.59 30.94
CA GLU A 128 10.81 17.94 32.21
C GLU A 128 12.25 18.18 32.67
N LEU A 129 13.21 18.24 31.74
CA LEU A 129 14.64 18.29 32.08
C LEU A 129 15.18 19.69 32.34
N ASN A 130 14.50 20.77 31.90
CA ASN A 130 14.72 22.21 32.18
C ASN A 130 16.16 22.79 32.20
N ALA A 131 17.22 21.99 32.04
CA ALA A 131 18.61 22.37 32.25
C ALA A 131 19.64 21.53 31.48
N ASP A 132 19.30 20.33 30.98
CA ASP A 132 20.24 19.48 30.24
C ASP A 132 19.90 19.39 28.74
N MET A 133 19.93 20.56 28.08
CA MET A 133 19.72 20.63 26.62
C MET A 133 20.81 19.87 25.85
N GLU A 134 22.00 19.72 26.42
CA GLU A 134 23.10 18.96 25.81
C GLU A 134 22.78 17.46 25.78
N GLU A 135 22.22 16.89 26.85
CA GLU A 135 21.78 15.50 26.89
C GLU A 135 20.63 15.22 25.91
N VAL A 136 19.65 16.12 25.82
CA VAL A 136 18.55 15.99 24.85
C VAL A 136 19.06 16.06 23.40
N GLU A 137 19.98 16.96 23.10
CA GLU A 137 20.58 17.08 21.76
C GLU A 137 21.41 15.84 21.40
N SER A 138 22.13 15.29 22.37
CA SER A 138 22.83 14.00 22.25
C SER A 138 21.87 12.87 21.85
N TRP A 139 20.69 12.79 22.47
CA TRP A 139 19.66 11.80 22.10
C TRP A 139 19.10 12.00 20.69
N ARG A 140 18.84 13.25 20.28
CA ARG A 140 18.39 13.58 18.93
C ARG A 140 19.42 13.16 17.88
N SER A 141 20.69 13.47 18.14
CA SER A 141 21.83 13.07 17.30
C SER A 141 21.94 11.55 17.22
N ALA A 142 21.81 10.84 18.35
CA ALA A 142 21.87 9.40 18.40
C ALA A 142 20.77 8.72 17.57
N LEU A 143 19.50 9.15 17.69
CA LEU A 143 18.41 8.61 16.88
C LEU A 143 18.59 8.90 15.39
N THR A 144 19.00 10.11 15.04
CA THR A 144 19.28 10.49 13.66
C THR A 144 20.37 9.60 13.06
N ARG A 145 21.45 9.40 13.81
CA ARG A 145 22.59 8.58 13.40
C ARG A 145 22.22 7.10 13.29
N ALA A 146 21.52 6.55 14.29
CA ALA A 146 21.03 5.17 14.24
C ALA A 146 20.08 4.93 13.05
N ALA A 147 19.20 5.88 12.74
CA ALA A 147 18.28 5.79 11.61
C ALA A 147 18.95 5.99 10.22
N ASN A 148 20.24 6.36 10.19
CA ASN A 148 21.07 6.41 8.98
C ASN A 148 21.92 5.15 8.80
N LEU A 149 21.98 4.25 9.78
CA LEU A 149 22.65 2.95 9.62
C LEU A 149 21.79 2.00 8.79
N SER A 150 22.44 1.08 8.08
CA SER A 150 21.77 -0.02 7.39
C SER A 150 21.12 -0.96 8.41
N GLY A 151 19.83 -1.27 8.22
CA GLY A 151 19.08 -2.15 9.11
C GLY A 151 17.77 -2.63 8.49
N TRP A 152 16.87 -3.15 9.32
CA TRP A 152 15.64 -3.80 8.87
C TRP A 152 14.40 -2.97 9.17
N ASP A 153 13.56 -2.75 8.17
CA ASP A 153 12.23 -2.15 8.35
C ASP A 153 11.20 -3.28 8.46
N SER A 154 10.54 -3.42 9.62
CA SER A 154 9.59 -4.52 9.85
C SER A 154 8.32 -4.44 9.00
N ARG A 155 8.21 -3.40 8.16
CA ARG A 155 7.13 -3.14 7.21
C ARG A 155 7.48 -3.59 5.79
N LYS A 156 8.75 -3.96 5.54
CA LYS A 156 9.28 -4.38 4.24
C LYS A 156 9.89 -5.78 4.32
N TYR A 157 9.37 -6.69 3.51
CA TYR A 157 9.88 -8.05 3.35
C TYR A 157 10.10 -8.39 1.87
N ASP A 158 10.40 -7.39 1.03
CA ASP A 158 10.60 -7.60 -0.40
C ASP A 158 11.81 -8.52 -0.67
N ASP A 159 11.64 -9.48 -1.59
CA ASP A 159 12.67 -10.44 -2.04
C ASP A 159 13.36 -11.23 -0.90
N CYS A 160 12.65 -11.45 0.20
CA CYS A 160 13.17 -12.16 1.37
C CYS A 160 13.10 -13.69 1.25
N ASN A 161 12.62 -14.22 0.12
CA ASN A 161 12.33 -15.64 -0.09
C ASN A 161 11.44 -16.26 1.01
N VAL A 162 10.49 -15.48 1.53
CA VAL A 162 9.55 -15.94 2.55
C VAL A 162 8.67 -17.03 1.95
N LEU A 163 8.70 -18.22 2.56
CA LEU A 163 7.86 -19.37 2.19
C LEU A 163 6.54 -19.38 2.97
N GLU A 164 6.55 -18.89 4.21
CA GLU A 164 5.39 -18.81 5.09
C GLU A 164 5.41 -17.52 5.91
N LEU A 165 4.27 -16.84 6.00
CA LEU A 165 4.08 -15.66 6.83
C LEU A 165 3.33 -16.06 8.10
N SER A 166 3.95 -15.85 9.26
CA SER A 166 3.33 -16.12 10.57
C SER A 166 3.51 -14.92 11.52
N GLY A 167 2.61 -14.79 12.49
CA GLY A 167 2.69 -13.74 13.52
C GLY A 167 2.38 -12.32 13.05
N ILE A 168 1.98 -12.13 11.79
CA ILE A 168 1.72 -10.79 11.23
C ILE A 168 0.58 -10.06 11.94
N ALA A 169 -0.37 -10.81 12.52
CA ALA A 169 -1.50 -10.29 13.29
C ALA A 169 -1.11 -9.34 14.42
N HIS A 170 0.12 -9.45 14.94
CA HIS A 170 0.64 -8.59 16.01
C HIS A 170 1.10 -7.21 15.51
N LEU A 171 1.13 -6.98 14.19
CA LEU A 171 1.49 -5.72 13.56
C LEU A 171 0.27 -4.78 13.45
N SER A 172 -0.46 -4.59 14.56
CA SER A 172 -1.74 -3.86 14.58
C SER A 172 -1.66 -2.38 14.18
N SER A 173 -0.47 -1.79 14.22
CA SER A 173 -0.23 -0.40 13.81
C SER A 173 0.22 -0.24 12.36
N LEU A 174 0.42 -1.35 11.65
CA LEU A 174 0.93 -1.36 10.29
C LEU A 174 -0.06 -0.69 9.32
N LYS A 175 0.43 0.29 8.55
CA LYS A 175 -0.33 0.95 7.48
C LYS A 175 0.02 0.44 6.09
N THR A 176 1.30 0.13 5.89
CA THR A 176 1.82 -0.37 4.62
C THR A 176 2.55 -1.66 4.90
N LEU A 177 2.23 -2.69 4.11
CA LEU A 177 2.89 -3.99 4.15
C LEU A 177 3.43 -4.30 2.76
N ASP A 178 4.75 -4.38 2.65
CA ASP A 178 5.44 -4.73 1.42
C ASP A 178 5.96 -6.17 1.48
N LEU A 179 5.40 -7.03 0.64
CA LEU A 179 5.72 -8.44 0.51
C LEU A 179 6.17 -8.80 -0.90
N CYS A 180 6.56 -7.82 -1.72
CA CYS A 180 6.86 -8.05 -3.14
C CYS A 180 7.91 -9.17 -3.34
N ARG A 181 7.77 -9.92 -4.44
CA ARG A 181 8.77 -10.89 -4.93
C ARG A 181 9.09 -12.01 -3.93
N ASN A 182 8.10 -12.44 -3.14
CA ASN A 182 8.23 -13.61 -2.28
C ASN A 182 7.61 -14.87 -2.92
N ASN A 183 7.92 -16.03 -2.33
CA ASN A 183 7.63 -17.35 -2.89
C ASN A 183 6.55 -18.12 -2.10
N PHE A 184 5.78 -17.44 -1.24
CA PHE A 184 4.66 -18.04 -0.52
C PHE A 184 3.47 -18.33 -1.45
N GLU A 185 2.73 -19.40 -1.15
CA GLU A 185 1.52 -19.77 -1.91
C GLU A 185 0.25 -19.14 -1.35
N THR A 186 0.25 -18.85 -0.05
CA THR A 186 -0.90 -18.33 0.68
C THR A 186 -0.48 -17.24 1.64
N LEU A 187 -1.32 -16.21 1.75
CA LEU A 187 -1.23 -15.25 2.84
C LEU A 187 -2.06 -15.74 4.05
N PRO A 188 -1.63 -15.43 5.29
CA PRO A 188 -2.31 -15.86 6.51
C PRO A 188 -3.70 -15.22 6.65
N ALA A 189 -4.69 -15.98 7.13
CA ALA A 189 -6.06 -15.49 7.33
C ALA A 189 -6.14 -14.37 8.38
N GLU A 190 -5.16 -14.29 9.27
CA GLU A 190 -5.06 -13.28 10.31
C GLU A 190 -4.81 -11.86 9.78
N MET A 191 -4.60 -11.68 8.47
CA MET A 191 -4.51 -10.35 7.84
C MET A 191 -5.76 -9.49 8.08
N ASN A 192 -6.92 -10.12 8.30
CA ASN A 192 -8.15 -9.40 8.66
C ASN A 192 -8.09 -8.65 10.01
N ARG A 193 -7.09 -8.95 10.86
CA ARG A 193 -6.85 -8.26 12.15
C ARG A 193 -5.99 -7.00 12.02
N LEU A 194 -5.44 -6.74 10.84
CA LEU A 194 -4.62 -5.56 10.57
C LEU A 194 -5.51 -4.34 10.30
N HIS A 195 -6.22 -3.86 11.33
CA HIS A 195 -7.26 -2.81 11.22
C HIS A 195 -6.75 -1.42 10.78
N ARG A 196 -5.43 -1.25 10.66
CA ARG A 196 -4.80 0.00 10.21
C ARG A 196 -4.09 -0.14 8.85
N LEU A 197 -4.07 -1.36 8.29
CA LEU A 197 -3.40 -1.64 7.03
C LEU A 197 -4.21 -1.03 5.88
N THR A 198 -3.63 -0.06 5.19
CA THR A 198 -4.20 0.66 4.05
C THR A 198 -3.60 0.19 2.74
N ASP A 199 -2.31 -0.18 2.74
CA ASP A 199 -1.53 -0.48 1.54
C ASP A 199 -0.92 -1.88 1.64
N LEU A 200 -1.29 -2.76 0.71
CA LEU A 200 -0.74 -4.10 0.58
C LEU A 200 -0.03 -4.25 -0.77
N LYS A 201 1.29 -4.47 -0.75
CA LYS A 201 2.11 -4.68 -1.95
C LYS A 201 2.56 -6.13 -2.03
N LEU A 202 2.23 -6.77 -3.14
CA LEU A 202 2.43 -8.18 -3.46
C LEU A 202 3.11 -8.36 -4.83
N GLU A 203 3.58 -7.28 -5.46
CA GLU A 203 4.17 -7.30 -6.81
C GLU A 203 5.13 -8.48 -6.98
N GLY A 204 4.93 -9.29 -8.02
CA GLY A 204 5.82 -10.39 -8.37
C GLY A 204 5.80 -11.59 -7.41
N CYS A 205 4.77 -11.73 -6.55
CA CYS A 205 4.55 -12.97 -5.78
C CYS A 205 3.99 -14.09 -6.67
N LYS A 206 4.83 -14.62 -7.57
CA LYS A 206 4.43 -15.51 -8.68
C LYS A 206 3.82 -16.86 -8.26
N ARG A 207 3.93 -17.24 -6.98
CA ARG A 207 3.35 -18.48 -6.41
C ARG A 207 2.08 -18.25 -5.61
N LEU A 208 1.73 -17.00 -5.32
CA LEU A 208 0.55 -16.66 -4.52
C LEU A 208 -0.72 -17.06 -5.27
N LYS A 209 -1.54 -17.94 -4.67
CA LYS A 209 -2.77 -18.46 -5.27
C LYS A 209 -4.01 -17.67 -4.88
N SER A 210 -4.03 -17.09 -3.69
CA SER A 210 -5.21 -16.39 -3.18
C SER A 210 -4.87 -15.25 -2.23
N ILE A 211 -5.61 -14.14 -2.31
CA ILE A 211 -5.61 -13.10 -1.28
C ILE A 211 -6.76 -13.37 -0.30
N PRO A 212 -6.48 -13.58 1.01
CA PRO A 212 -7.47 -13.90 2.03
C PRO A 212 -8.31 -12.66 2.37
N GLU A 213 -9.28 -12.83 3.28
CA GLU A 213 -10.05 -11.71 3.80
C GLU A 213 -9.11 -10.69 4.46
N LEU A 214 -9.21 -9.43 4.01
CA LEU A 214 -8.47 -8.31 4.57
C LEU A 214 -9.37 -7.47 5.47
N SER A 215 -8.74 -6.66 6.32
CA SER A 215 -9.47 -5.67 7.11
C SER A 215 -10.12 -4.63 6.19
N SER A 216 -11.17 -3.99 6.69
CA SER A 216 -11.88 -2.94 5.98
C SER A 216 -11.09 -1.64 5.81
N SER A 217 -9.86 -1.58 6.33
CA SER A 217 -8.97 -0.42 6.20
C SER A 217 -8.23 -0.36 4.87
N ILE A 218 -8.23 -1.44 4.09
CA ILE A 218 -7.51 -1.52 2.83
C ILE A 218 -8.08 -0.54 1.82
N SER A 219 -7.19 0.29 1.26
CA SER A 219 -7.47 1.19 0.15
C SER A 219 -6.61 0.91 -1.07
N PHE A 220 -5.47 0.21 -0.91
CA PHE A 220 -4.52 -0.05 -1.98
C PHE A 220 -4.07 -1.52 -1.96
N ILE A 221 -4.19 -2.20 -3.10
CA ILE A 221 -3.65 -3.55 -3.33
C ILE A 221 -2.89 -3.54 -4.64
N ASP A 222 -1.64 -3.97 -4.58
CA ASP A 222 -0.79 -4.11 -5.74
C ASP A 222 -0.30 -5.55 -5.86
N ALA A 223 -0.95 -6.30 -6.73
CA ALA A 223 -0.65 -7.70 -7.02
C ALA A 223 -0.16 -7.87 -8.47
N HIS A 224 0.42 -6.82 -9.07
CA HIS A 224 1.05 -6.92 -10.38
C HIS A 224 1.99 -8.13 -10.46
N ASP A 225 1.97 -8.88 -11.57
CA ASP A 225 2.82 -10.06 -11.78
C ASP A 225 2.62 -11.21 -10.77
N CYS A 226 1.49 -11.27 -10.06
CA CYS A 226 1.09 -12.47 -9.32
C CYS A 226 0.45 -13.51 -10.26
N THR A 227 1.27 -14.14 -11.10
CA THR A 227 0.80 -14.96 -12.23
C THR A 227 0.02 -16.23 -11.82
N ALA A 228 0.20 -16.74 -10.61
CA ALA A 228 -0.56 -17.87 -10.07
C ALA A 228 -1.82 -17.46 -9.28
N LEU A 229 -2.14 -16.16 -9.20
CA LEU A 229 -3.26 -15.68 -8.41
C LEU A 229 -4.59 -16.08 -9.06
N GLU A 230 -5.34 -16.95 -8.39
CA GLU A 230 -6.62 -17.48 -8.85
C GLU A 230 -7.82 -16.75 -8.22
N SER A 231 -7.66 -16.23 -7.00
CA SER A 231 -8.78 -15.65 -6.25
C SER A 231 -8.40 -14.51 -5.30
N VAL A 232 -9.34 -13.58 -5.13
CA VAL A 232 -9.25 -12.50 -4.15
C VAL A 232 -10.50 -12.52 -3.28
N SER A 233 -10.33 -12.50 -1.97
CA SER A 233 -11.46 -12.44 -1.04
C SER A 233 -12.18 -11.11 -1.18
N ARG A 234 -13.50 -11.14 -1.08
CA ARG A 234 -14.36 -9.96 -1.21
C ARG A 234 -14.03 -8.94 -0.12
N PRO A 235 -13.59 -7.72 -0.47
CA PRO A 235 -13.19 -6.73 0.52
C PRO A 235 -14.40 -6.21 1.31
N LYS A 236 -14.20 -5.93 2.61
CA LYS A 236 -15.15 -5.18 3.43
C LYS A 236 -14.96 -3.69 3.14
N LEU A 237 -15.98 -3.04 2.60
CA LEU A 237 -15.85 -1.68 2.07
C LEU A 237 -16.17 -0.64 3.16
N LEU A 238 -15.17 0.13 3.60
CA LEU A 238 -15.35 1.33 4.45
C LEU A 238 -14.71 2.61 3.88
N TYR A 239 -13.89 2.50 2.84
CA TYR A 239 -13.10 3.62 2.29
C TYR A 239 -13.71 4.20 1.03
N ARG A 240 -13.44 5.50 0.83
CA ARG A 240 -13.99 6.30 -0.29
C ARG A 240 -13.19 6.19 -1.58
N ASN A 241 -11.95 5.73 -1.54
CA ASN A 241 -11.09 5.59 -2.73
C ASN A 241 -10.30 4.28 -2.65
N LEU A 242 -10.53 3.39 -3.60
CA LEU A 242 -9.92 2.06 -3.67
C LEU A 242 -9.11 1.93 -4.96
N TYR A 243 -7.88 1.43 -4.85
CA TYR A 243 -6.95 1.27 -5.95
C TYR A 243 -6.39 -0.15 -5.94
N PHE A 244 -6.87 -1.00 -6.86
CA PHE A 244 -6.47 -2.40 -6.92
C PHE A 244 -5.87 -2.73 -8.29
N THR A 245 -4.63 -3.18 -8.34
CA THR A 245 -4.02 -3.68 -9.58
C THR A 245 -3.71 -5.16 -9.47
N PHE A 246 -4.23 -5.93 -10.43
CA PHE A 246 -3.96 -7.35 -10.63
C PHE A 246 -3.43 -7.59 -12.03
N SER A 247 -2.74 -6.61 -12.62
CA SER A 247 -2.12 -6.76 -13.95
C SER A 247 -1.22 -8.00 -14.01
N ASN A 248 -1.24 -8.68 -15.15
CA ASN A 248 -0.60 -9.97 -15.41
C ASN A 248 -1.01 -11.14 -14.46
N CYS A 249 -2.08 -11.00 -13.67
CA CYS A 249 -2.67 -12.10 -12.89
C CYS A 249 -3.59 -12.96 -13.78
N PHE A 250 -3.03 -13.64 -14.77
CA PHE A 250 -3.81 -14.31 -15.84
C PHE A 250 -4.73 -15.44 -15.37
N GLN A 251 -4.51 -15.97 -14.16
CA GLN A 251 -5.37 -16.99 -13.54
C GLN A 251 -6.52 -16.40 -12.73
N LEU A 252 -6.58 -15.08 -12.55
CA LEU A 252 -7.61 -14.44 -11.74
C LEU A 252 -8.90 -14.32 -12.54
N VAL A 253 -9.80 -15.28 -12.36
CA VAL A 253 -11.11 -15.31 -13.02
C VAL A 253 -12.19 -14.85 -12.04
N GLN A 254 -12.30 -13.53 -11.82
CA GLN A 254 -13.29 -12.95 -10.92
C GLN A 254 -13.82 -11.59 -11.41
N ASN A 255 -15.14 -11.41 -11.32
CA ASN A 255 -15.81 -10.13 -11.57
C ASN A 255 -15.75 -9.22 -10.33
N LEU A 256 -14.54 -9.04 -9.76
CA LEU A 256 -14.36 -8.33 -8.50
C LEU A 256 -14.83 -6.87 -8.59
N PHE A 257 -14.58 -6.21 -9.72
CA PHE A 257 -15.01 -4.84 -9.96
C PHE A 257 -16.53 -4.68 -9.87
N GLU A 258 -17.27 -5.47 -10.65
CA GLU A 258 -18.74 -5.46 -10.68
C GLU A 258 -19.31 -5.72 -9.28
N TYR A 259 -18.79 -6.75 -8.60
CA TYR A 259 -19.21 -7.10 -7.26
C TYR A 259 -19.03 -5.94 -6.27
N ILE A 260 -17.88 -5.25 -6.29
CA ILE A 260 -17.60 -4.14 -5.38
C ILE A 260 -18.56 -2.98 -5.66
N VAL A 261 -18.75 -2.63 -6.92
CA VAL A 261 -19.65 -1.53 -7.32
C VAL A 261 -21.09 -1.83 -6.92
N GLU A 262 -21.56 -3.06 -7.16
CA GLU A 262 -22.92 -3.48 -6.80
C GLU A 262 -23.13 -3.57 -5.28
N ALA A 263 -22.17 -4.12 -4.54
CA ALA A 263 -22.24 -4.19 -3.08
C ALA A 263 -22.24 -2.80 -2.42
N HIS A 264 -21.76 -1.78 -3.14
CA HIS A 264 -21.79 -0.40 -2.71
C HIS A 264 -23.10 0.33 -3.08
N GLN A 265 -23.93 -0.21 -3.99
CA GLN A 265 -25.23 0.38 -4.32
C GLN A 265 -26.12 0.45 -3.07
N GLY A 266 -26.52 1.66 -2.69
CA GLY A 266 -27.32 1.91 -1.48
C GLY A 266 -26.52 2.35 -0.26
N ASN A 267 -25.18 2.44 -0.35
CA ASN A 267 -24.38 3.11 0.67
C ASN A 267 -24.43 4.64 0.48
N LEU A 268 -24.46 5.40 1.58
CA LEU A 268 -24.55 6.86 1.57
C LEU A 268 -23.18 7.54 1.37
N GLN A 269 -22.08 6.80 1.47
CA GLN A 269 -20.73 7.36 1.33
C GLN A 269 -20.24 7.22 -0.10
N PRO A 270 -19.62 8.25 -0.71
CA PRO A 270 -19.11 8.15 -2.09
C PRO A 270 -17.92 7.19 -2.18
N LEU A 271 -17.93 6.32 -3.19
CA LEU A 271 -16.84 5.39 -3.52
C LEU A 271 -16.28 5.70 -4.91
N SER A 272 -14.98 5.92 -4.99
CA SER A 272 -14.18 5.84 -6.21
C SER A 272 -13.42 4.51 -6.20
N LEU A 273 -13.54 3.71 -7.24
CA LEU A 273 -12.83 2.43 -7.37
C LEU A 273 -12.05 2.43 -8.66
N PHE A 274 -10.75 2.14 -8.60
CA PHE A 274 -9.86 1.99 -9.74
C PHE A 274 -9.33 0.55 -9.75
N MET A 275 -9.46 -0.12 -10.89
CA MET A 275 -9.03 -1.52 -11.02
C MET A 275 -8.34 -1.81 -12.36
N CYS A 276 -7.26 -2.60 -12.29
CA CYS A 276 -6.57 -3.16 -13.45
C CYS A 276 -6.64 -4.69 -13.42
N LEU A 277 -7.14 -5.31 -14.49
CA LEU A 277 -7.18 -6.76 -14.70
C LEU A 277 -6.56 -7.12 -16.05
N PRO A 278 -5.93 -8.30 -16.20
CA PRO A 278 -5.57 -8.82 -17.51
C PRO A 278 -6.82 -9.22 -18.29
N GLY A 279 -6.75 -9.11 -19.61
CA GLY A 279 -7.82 -9.58 -20.50
C GLY A 279 -8.14 -8.59 -21.62
N SER A 280 -8.95 -9.06 -22.56
CA SER A 280 -9.41 -8.28 -23.73
C SER A 280 -10.92 -8.19 -23.85
N GLU A 281 -11.66 -8.96 -23.05
CA GLU A 281 -13.12 -9.05 -23.14
C GLU A 281 -13.81 -8.12 -22.16
N LEU A 282 -14.77 -7.37 -22.68
CA LEU A 282 -15.67 -6.56 -21.86
C LEU A 282 -16.81 -7.42 -21.37
N SER A 283 -17.12 -7.30 -20.08
CA SER A 283 -18.31 -7.90 -19.49
C SER A 283 -19.59 -7.24 -20.00
N ASP A 284 -20.65 -8.04 -20.22
CA ASP A 284 -22.00 -7.56 -20.55
C ASP A 284 -22.63 -6.69 -19.44
N TRP A 285 -22.00 -6.66 -18.26
CA TRP A 285 -22.34 -5.71 -17.21
C TRP A 285 -22.16 -4.26 -17.66
N PHE A 286 -21.22 -3.96 -18.56
CA PHE A 286 -21.16 -2.63 -19.19
C PHE A 286 -22.25 -2.53 -20.27
N SER A 287 -23.32 -1.78 -19.98
CA SER A 287 -24.52 -1.74 -20.82
C SER A 287 -24.33 -1.01 -22.14
N HIS A 288 -23.36 -0.10 -22.23
CA HIS A 288 -23.01 0.61 -23.45
C HIS A 288 -21.56 0.28 -23.80
N GLN A 289 -21.33 -0.43 -24.89
CA GLN A 289 -19.99 -0.81 -25.33
C GLN A 289 -19.73 -0.29 -26.75
N CYS A 290 -18.50 0.08 -27.04
CA CYS A 290 -18.09 0.56 -28.35
C CYS A 290 -16.79 -0.11 -28.81
N SER A 291 -16.67 -0.30 -30.13
CA SER A 291 -15.39 -0.58 -30.77
C SER A 291 -14.66 0.75 -30.95
N GLY A 292 -13.60 0.99 -30.19
CA GLY A 292 -12.89 2.26 -30.13
C GLY A 292 -12.78 2.79 -28.71
N SER A 293 -12.53 4.10 -28.61
CA SER A 293 -12.17 4.77 -27.36
C SER A 293 -13.28 5.61 -26.74
N SER A 294 -14.41 5.81 -27.42
CA SER A 294 -15.47 6.73 -26.99
C SER A 294 -16.85 6.09 -27.01
N VAL A 295 -17.62 6.32 -25.95
CA VAL A 295 -19.05 5.97 -25.84
C VAL A 295 -19.83 7.25 -25.60
N THR A 296 -20.88 7.48 -26.39
CA THR A 296 -21.84 8.57 -26.21
C THR A 296 -23.21 7.96 -25.95
N LEU A 297 -23.93 8.49 -24.97
CA LEU A 297 -25.24 8.01 -24.57
C LEU A 297 -26.15 9.16 -24.13
N ASP A 298 -27.44 9.00 -24.38
CA ASP A 298 -28.47 9.91 -23.93
C ASP A 298 -28.75 9.70 -22.44
N LEU A 299 -28.84 10.79 -21.69
CA LEU A 299 -29.21 10.78 -20.28
C LEU A 299 -30.73 10.89 -20.11
N PRO A 300 -31.32 10.16 -19.16
CA PRO A 300 -32.75 10.28 -18.90
C PRO A 300 -33.08 11.68 -18.35
N PRO A 301 -34.27 12.22 -18.64
CA PRO A 301 -34.76 13.45 -18.01
C PRO A 301 -34.77 13.33 -16.49
N GLU A 302 -34.44 14.41 -15.78
CA GLU A 302 -34.24 14.43 -14.32
C GLU A 302 -35.41 13.94 -13.46
N SER A 303 -36.63 13.87 -13.99
CA SER A 303 -37.83 13.66 -13.18
C SER A 303 -37.97 12.27 -12.56
N ASP A 304 -37.22 11.25 -13.02
CA ASP A 304 -37.45 9.86 -12.58
C ASP A 304 -36.25 9.16 -11.89
N HIS A 305 -34.98 9.60 -12.06
CA HIS A 305 -33.86 8.76 -11.61
C HIS A 305 -32.68 9.53 -10.97
N LYS A 306 -32.43 9.25 -9.69
CA LYS A 306 -31.21 9.71 -8.98
C LYS A 306 -30.01 8.85 -9.43
N ILE A 307 -29.17 9.39 -10.32
CA ILE A 307 -27.92 8.76 -10.73
C ILE A 307 -26.95 8.72 -9.53
N LEU A 308 -26.46 7.54 -9.19
CA LEU A 308 -25.47 7.33 -8.12
C LEU A 308 -24.04 7.60 -8.62
N GLY A 309 -23.77 7.26 -9.87
CA GLY A 309 -22.45 7.37 -10.48
C GLY A 309 -22.38 6.61 -11.80
N PHE A 310 -21.16 6.44 -12.30
CA PHE A 310 -20.92 5.74 -13.54
C PHE A 310 -19.65 4.91 -13.46
N ALA A 311 -19.66 3.77 -14.16
CA ALA A 311 -18.50 2.93 -14.35
C ALA A 311 -18.03 3.03 -15.80
N VAL A 312 -16.71 3.16 -16.00
CA VAL A 312 -16.07 3.20 -17.32
C VAL A 312 -14.99 2.14 -17.36
N CYS A 313 -14.83 1.49 -18.51
CA CYS A 313 -13.70 0.62 -18.78
C CYS A 313 -13.09 0.86 -20.15
N GLY A 314 -11.80 0.55 -20.29
CA GLY A 314 -11.07 0.57 -21.56
C GLY A 314 -10.15 -0.63 -21.68
N VAL A 315 -10.17 -1.27 -22.85
CA VAL A 315 -9.24 -2.34 -23.24
C VAL A 315 -8.16 -1.73 -24.10
N THR A 316 -6.92 -1.90 -23.68
CA THR A 316 -5.74 -1.45 -24.42
C THR A 316 -5.03 -2.62 -25.08
N LYS A 317 -4.45 -2.35 -26.25
CA LYS A 317 -3.57 -3.29 -26.94
C LYS A 317 -2.12 -2.89 -26.73
N PHE A 318 -1.38 -3.70 -25.98
CA PHE A 318 0.07 -3.55 -25.87
C PHE A 318 0.74 -4.43 -26.91
N LYS A 319 1.71 -3.86 -27.65
CA LYS A 319 2.66 -4.67 -28.44
C LYS A 319 3.76 -5.12 -27.47
N TYR A 320 4.14 -6.40 -27.54
CA TYR A 320 5.08 -7.05 -26.61
C TYR A 320 6.27 -6.17 -26.18
N GLY A 321 6.58 -6.16 -24.88
CA GLY A 321 7.88 -5.72 -24.35
C GLY A 321 8.01 -4.25 -23.93
N HIS A 322 6.91 -3.53 -23.68
CA HIS A 322 6.99 -2.13 -23.24
C HIS A 322 7.11 -1.98 -21.73
N TYR A 323 8.06 -1.15 -21.31
CA TYR A 323 8.15 -0.66 -19.94
C TYR A 323 7.08 0.40 -19.74
N THR A 324 6.15 0.17 -18.82
CA THR A 324 4.97 1.01 -18.55
C THR A 324 5.28 2.17 -17.60
N SER A 325 6.55 2.57 -17.45
CA SER A 325 6.93 3.62 -16.49
C SER A 325 6.24 4.96 -16.72
N ASP A 326 5.63 5.15 -17.89
CA ASP A 326 5.07 6.42 -18.32
C ASP A 326 3.67 6.30 -18.95
N ILE A 327 2.99 5.16 -18.84
CA ILE A 327 1.64 5.00 -19.42
C ILE A 327 0.59 5.44 -18.41
N SER A 328 -0.11 6.52 -18.71
CA SER A 328 -1.34 6.91 -17.99
C SER A 328 -2.56 6.66 -18.88
N ALA A 329 -3.57 6.04 -18.29
CA ALA A 329 -4.87 5.91 -18.92
C ALA A 329 -5.78 6.93 -18.26
N SER A 330 -6.43 7.80 -19.05
CA SER A 330 -7.36 8.79 -18.54
C SER A 330 -8.69 8.70 -19.29
N CYS A 331 -9.77 9.05 -18.60
CA CYS A 331 -11.07 9.20 -19.23
C CYS A 331 -11.47 10.68 -19.17
N PHE A 332 -11.89 11.19 -20.32
CA PHE A 332 -12.51 12.49 -20.48
C PHE A 332 -14.02 12.27 -20.52
N CYS A 333 -14.72 12.87 -19.58
CA CYS A 333 -16.16 12.83 -19.49
C CYS A 333 -16.72 14.19 -19.88
N THR A 334 -17.62 14.19 -20.84
CA THR A 334 -18.24 15.38 -21.40
C THR A 334 -19.75 15.26 -21.26
N PHE A 335 -20.37 16.19 -20.56
CA PHE A 335 -21.81 16.25 -20.37
C PHE A 335 -22.37 17.48 -21.08
N LYS A 336 -23.30 17.27 -22.01
CA LYS A 336 -23.97 18.34 -22.75
C LYS A 336 -25.41 18.44 -22.31
N GLY A 337 -25.88 19.67 -22.14
CA GLY A 337 -27.30 19.99 -21.92
C GLY A 337 -27.68 21.26 -22.65
N GLU A 338 -28.92 21.70 -22.46
CA GLU A 338 -29.48 22.87 -23.16
C GLU A 338 -28.71 24.18 -22.88
N HIS A 339 -28.08 24.26 -21.70
CA HIS A 339 -27.33 25.43 -21.25
C HIS A 339 -25.82 25.35 -21.53
N GLY A 340 -25.38 24.35 -22.31
CA GLY A 340 -24.01 24.17 -22.77
C GLY A 340 -23.37 22.85 -22.32
N GLU A 341 -22.04 22.79 -22.46
CA GLU A 341 -21.24 21.59 -22.19
C GLU A 341 -20.34 21.79 -20.96
N CYS A 342 -20.09 20.71 -20.21
CA CYS A 342 -19.05 20.63 -19.20
C CYS A 342 -18.21 19.37 -19.42
N SER A 343 -16.90 19.46 -19.16
CA SER A 343 -15.98 18.35 -19.34
C SER A 343 -15.02 18.24 -18.16
N PHE A 344 -14.70 17.02 -17.74
CA PHE A 344 -13.71 16.72 -16.71
C PHE A 344 -12.89 15.47 -17.05
N ARG A 345 -11.70 15.36 -16.46
CA ARG A 345 -10.75 14.26 -16.66
C ARG A 345 -10.54 13.54 -15.33
N PHE A 346 -10.48 12.22 -15.36
CA PHE A 346 -9.93 11.41 -14.27
C PHE A 346 -9.02 10.32 -14.83
N ASP A 347 -8.07 9.88 -14.02
CA ASP A 347 -7.14 8.82 -14.40
C ASP A 347 -7.76 7.45 -14.12
N LEU A 348 -7.84 6.60 -15.13
CA LEU A 348 -8.22 5.19 -14.99
C LEU A 348 -7.12 4.42 -14.28
N ILE A 349 -5.86 4.73 -14.58
CA ILE A 349 -4.70 4.32 -13.80
C ILE A 349 -3.63 5.41 -13.82
N ASP A 350 -3.10 5.70 -12.65
CA ASP A 350 -1.84 6.42 -12.50
C ASP A 350 -0.71 5.45 -12.11
N TRP A 351 0.18 5.15 -13.07
CA TRP A 351 1.40 4.34 -12.86
C TRP A 351 2.56 5.18 -12.32
N SER A 352 2.37 6.46 -11.96
CA SER A 352 3.43 7.35 -11.46
C SER A 352 4.22 6.80 -10.26
N PHE A 353 3.71 5.75 -9.61
CA PHE A 353 4.33 5.07 -8.47
C PHE A 353 5.21 3.86 -8.84
N ALA A 354 5.28 3.44 -10.11
CA ALA A 354 5.92 2.18 -10.51
C ALA A 354 6.83 2.32 -11.74
N SER A 355 8.13 2.52 -11.51
CA SER A 355 9.13 2.45 -12.57
C SER A 355 9.40 1.00 -12.99
N GLY A 356 9.46 0.74 -14.30
CA GLY A 356 10.02 -0.50 -14.87
C GLY A 356 9.09 -1.72 -14.92
N ARG A 357 7.78 -1.56 -14.77
CA ARG A 357 6.81 -2.64 -14.98
C ARG A 357 6.51 -2.87 -16.46
N SER A 358 5.91 -4.00 -16.81
CA SER A 358 5.48 -4.30 -18.19
C SER A 358 4.14 -5.03 -18.22
N LEU A 359 3.31 -4.76 -19.22
CA LEU A 359 2.07 -5.49 -19.45
C LEU A 359 2.29 -6.52 -20.56
N GLU A 360 2.09 -7.80 -20.24
CA GLU A 360 2.44 -8.90 -21.16
C GLU A 360 1.36 -9.14 -22.24
N SER A 361 0.14 -8.66 -22.02
CA SER A 361 -1.00 -8.79 -22.94
C SER A 361 -1.94 -7.59 -22.86
N ASP A 362 -3.09 -7.67 -23.56
CA ASP A 362 -4.22 -6.76 -23.36
C ASP A 362 -4.66 -6.77 -21.89
N HIS A 363 -5.05 -5.59 -21.40
CA HIS A 363 -5.53 -5.36 -20.04
C HIS A 363 -6.80 -4.49 -20.06
N LEU A 364 -7.65 -4.72 -19.06
CA LEU A 364 -8.81 -3.90 -18.74
C LEU A 364 -8.47 -2.90 -17.65
N PHE A 365 -8.70 -1.63 -17.95
CA PHE A 365 -8.69 -0.56 -16.97
C PHE A 365 -10.13 -0.18 -16.67
N MET A 366 -10.51 -0.18 -15.40
CA MET A 366 -11.88 0.06 -14.97
C MET A 366 -11.90 1.07 -13.84
N VAL A 367 -12.92 1.93 -13.87
CA VAL A 367 -13.16 2.87 -12.79
C VAL A 367 -14.65 3.04 -12.52
N TYR A 368 -15.00 3.17 -11.26
CA TYR A 368 -16.30 3.68 -10.84
C TYR A 368 -16.09 5.03 -10.17
N ILE A 369 -16.83 6.05 -10.62
CA ILE A 369 -16.80 7.40 -10.08
C ILE A 369 -18.22 7.74 -9.59
N PRO A 370 -18.38 8.20 -8.33
CA PRO A 370 -19.67 8.61 -7.83
C PRO A 370 -20.06 9.96 -8.45
N TRP A 371 -21.35 10.16 -8.67
CA TRP A 371 -21.87 11.34 -9.36
C TRP A 371 -21.43 12.66 -8.70
N GLU A 372 -21.40 12.67 -7.36
CA GLU A 372 -20.98 13.83 -6.54
C GLU A 372 -19.52 14.24 -6.74
N ASN A 373 -18.63 13.31 -7.11
CA ASN A 373 -17.22 13.61 -7.35
C ASN A 373 -16.95 14.03 -8.81
N GLY A 374 -17.81 13.62 -9.74
CA GLY A 374 -17.63 13.86 -11.18
C GLY A 374 -18.19 15.21 -11.62
N VAL A 375 -19.24 15.72 -10.98
CA VAL A 375 -20.00 16.81 -11.58
C VAL A 375 -20.45 17.87 -10.56
N GLN A 376 -19.73 18.99 -10.51
CA GLN A 376 -20.30 20.26 -10.04
C GLN A 376 -21.27 20.77 -11.13
N LEU A 377 -22.41 20.09 -11.32
CA LEU A 377 -23.49 20.59 -12.17
C LEU A 377 -24.19 21.71 -11.41
N SER A 378 -23.60 22.90 -11.39
CA SER A 378 -24.38 24.10 -11.16
C SER A 378 -25.32 24.26 -12.38
N GLU A 379 -26.59 23.94 -12.18
CA GLU A 379 -27.75 24.41 -12.98
C GLU A 379 -27.87 23.90 -14.43
N ARG A 380 -27.06 22.95 -14.89
CA ARG A 380 -27.20 22.37 -16.24
C ARG A 380 -27.69 20.94 -16.16
N TYR A 381 -28.90 20.69 -16.64
CA TYR A 381 -29.48 19.36 -16.81
C TYR A 381 -28.89 18.72 -18.06
N PRO A 382 -27.94 17.77 -17.93
CA PRO A 382 -27.29 17.19 -19.10
C PRO A 382 -28.24 16.17 -19.75
N THR A 383 -28.37 16.26 -21.07
CA THR A 383 -29.17 15.35 -21.90
C THR A 383 -28.32 14.31 -22.62
N GLU A 384 -27.02 14.55 -22.76
CA GLU A 384 -26.05 13.65 -23.40
C GLU A 384 -24.79 13.56 -22.55
N ALA A 385 -24.22 12.36 -22.44
CA ALA A 385 -22.91 12.12 -21.85
C ALA A 385 -22.00 11.38 -22.83
N THR A 386 -20.77 11.86 -22.98
CA THR A 386 -19.70 11.23 -23.75
C THR A 386 -18.54 10.87 -22.83
N PHE A 387 -18.06 9.64 -22.95
CA PHE A 387 -16.95 9.07 -22.18
C PHE A 387 -15.86 8.65 -23.16
N ARG A 388 -14.73 9.36 -23.17
CA ARG A 388 -13.59 9.10 -24.05
C ARG A 388 -12.38 8.65 -23.25
N VAL A 389 -11.94 7.42 -23.48
CA VAL A 389 -10.76 6.83 -22.85
C VAL A 389 -9.53 7.06 -23.72
N GLU A 390 -8.47 7.61 -23.15
CA GLU A 390 -7.21 7.88 -23.84
C GLU A 390 -6.03 7.30 -23.07
N LEU A 391 -4.98 6.98 -23.81
CA LEU A 391 -3.68 6.59 -23.28
C LEU A 391 -2.70 7.70 -23.59
N GLU A 392 -2.12 8.28 -22.56
CA GLU A 392 -0.97 9.17 -22.68
C GLU A 392 0.29 8.35 -22.39
N ASP A 393 1.24 8.42 -23.31
CA ASP A 393 2.59 7.90 -23.13
C ASP A 393 3.47 9.08 -22.72
N GLY A 394 3.99 9.05 -21.50
CA GLY A 394 4.84 10.10 -20.93
C GLY A 394 6.25 10.13 -21.51
N VAL A 395 6.60 9.23 -22.46
CA VAL A 395 7.84 9.35 -23.24
C VAL A 395 7.74 10.55 -24.18
N GLN A 396 8.07 11.74 -23.67
CA GLN A 396 8.57 12.80 -24.52
C GLN A 396 9.86 12.31 -25.18
N ILE A 397 9.76 12.06 -26.48
CA ILE A 397 10.81 11.68 -27.42
C ILE A 397 12.10 12.45 -27.11
N ARG A 398 13.01 11.85 -26.35
CA ARG A 398 14.43 12.17 -26.44
C ARG A 398 15.00 11.28 -27.54
N ASP A 399 15.16 11.87 -28.70
CA ASP A 399 15.98 11.38 -29.81
C ASP A 399 15.78 9.92 -30.25
N SER A 400 14.67 9.61 -30.94
CA SER A 400 14.70 8.50 -31.91
C SER A 400 13.68 8.70 -33.05
N VAL A 401 14.13 8.41 -34.27
CA VAL A 401 13.46 8.61 -35.57
C VAL A 401 12.45 7.48 -35.88
N ALA A 402 11.87 6.85 -34.85
CA ALA A 402 10.83 5.83 -35.04
C ALA A 402 9.45 6.44 -34.73
N PRO A 403 8.43 6.26 -35.59
CA PRO A 403 7.10 6.77 -35.29
C PRO A 403 6.59 6.12 -33.99
N ALA A 404 6.12 6.95 -33.05
CA ALA A 404 5.51 6.50 -31.80
C ALA A 404 4.47 5.42 -32.12
N GLN A 405 4.64 4.22 -31.58
CA GLN A 405 3.62 3.19 -31.69
C GLN A 405 2.43 3.65 -30.85
N GLN A 406 1.44 4.30 -31.47
CA GLN A 406 0.22 4.73 -30.78
C GLN A 406 -0.47 3.52 -30.15
N HIS A 407 -0.38 3.42 -28.83
CA HIS A 407 -1.28 2.61 -28.02
C HIS A 407 -2.68 3.16 -28.22
N HIS A 408 -3.63 2.30 -28.58
CA HIS A 408 -5.01 2.70 -28.79
C HIS A 408 -5.95 1.82 -27.97
N ILE A 409 -6.99 2.46 -27.46
CA ILE A 409 -8.12 1.76 -26.84
C ILE A 409 -8.88 1.05 -27.95
N ARG A 410 -8.95 -0.28 -27.84
CA ARG A 410 -9.62 -1.14 -28.83
C ARG A 410 -11.12 -1.16 -28.59
N ARG A 411 -11.53 -1.22 -27.33
CA ARG A 411 -12.92 -1.25 -26.88
C ARG A 411 -13.03 -0.48 -25.58
N CYS A 412 -14.16 0.17 -25.38
CA CYS A 412 -14.53 0.75 -24.10
C CYS A 412 -15.99 0.44 -23.78
N GLY A 413 -16.30 0.51 -22.49
CA GLY A 413 -17.64 0.23 -21.97
C GLY A 413 -18.02 1.19 -20.87
N VAL A 414 -19.30 1.52 -20.79
CA VAL A 414 -19.88 2.43 -19.79
C VAL A 414 -21.14 1.83 -19.20
N ARG A 415 -21.32 2.01 -17.89
CA ARG A 415 -22.57 1.72 -17.18
C ARG A 415 -22.93 2.87 -16.26
N LEU A 416 -24.14 3.42 -16.42
CA LEU A 416 -24.73 4.32 -15.44
C LEU A 416 -25.39 3.52 -14.31
N LEU A 417 -25.26 4.02 -13.08
CA LEU A 417 -25.77 3.37 -11.88
C LEU A 417 -26.78 4.29 -11.20
N TYR A 418 -27.92 3.75 -10.81
CA TYR A 418 -29.09 4.50 -10.33
C TYR A 418 -29.54 4.01 -8.95
N ALA A 419 -30.21 4.87 -8.19
CA ALA A 419 -30.66 4.56 -6.83
C ALA A 419 -31.75 3.48 -6.74
N ASN A 420 -32.62 3.37 -7.75
CA ASN A 420 -33.74 2.42 -7.77
C ASN A 420 -33.59 1.44 -8.96
N ARG A 421 -33.39 0.15 -8.68
CA ARG A 421 -33.23 -0.90 -9.72
C ARG A 421 -34.54 -1.30 -10.42
N GLU A 422 -35.70 -0.95 -9.88
CA GLU A 422 -36.98 -1.53 -10.31
C GLU A 422 -37.55 -1.01 -11.65
N GLU A 423 -37.07 0.11 -12.20
CA GLU A 423 -37.70 0.71 -13.39
C GLU A 423 -37.02 0.40 -14.74
N LEU A 424 -35.80 -0.16 -14.75
CA LEU A 424 -35.07 -0.44 -16.01
C LEU A 424 -35.43 -1.78 -16.66
N HIS A 425 -36.01 -2.74 -15.94
CA HIS A 425 -36.40 -4.02 -16.53
C HIS A 425 -37.62 -3.90 -17.46
N ASN A 426 -38.44 -2.85 -17.28
CA ASN A 426 -39.68 -2.64 -18.05
C ASN A 426 -39.49 -1.98 -19.43
N ARG A 427 -38.27 -1.57 -19.83
CA ARG A 427 -38.05 -0.92 -21.14
C ARG A 427 -37.37 -1.80 -22.19
N SER A 428 -37.11 -3.08 -21.89
CA SER A 428 -36.70 -4.07 -22.90
C SER A 428 -37.88 -4.70 -23.67
N MET A 429 -39.13 -4.35 -23.32
CA MET A 429 -40.35 -4.84 -23.97
C MET A 429 -41.30 -3.70 -24.38
N THR A 430 -40.86 -2.79 -25.24
CA THR A 430 -41.78 -2.03 -26.10
C THR A 430 -41.07 -1.62 -27.38
N GLN A 431 -40.96 -2.55 -28.34
CA GLN A 431 -40.97 -2.18 -29.75
C GLN A 431 -42.44 -1.96 -30.16
N PRO A 432 -42.77 -0.92 -30.92
CA PRO A 432 -44.10 -0.77 -31.48
C PRO A 432 -44.26 -1.73 -32.67
N ASP A 433 -45.22 -2.66 -32.57
CA ASP A 433 -45.77 -3.35 -33.71
C ASP A 433 -46.36 -2.31 -34.67
N TYR A 434 -45.67 -2.07 -35.78
CA TYR A 434 -46.25 -1.37 -36.92
C TYR A 434 -47.14 -2.35 -37.69
N LEU A 435 -48.43 -2.03 -37.72
CA LEU A 435 -49.43 -2.62 -38.59
C LEU A 435 -49.05 -2.45 -40.07
N SER A 436 -49.02 -3.56 -40.80
CA SER A 436 -49.59 -3.70 -42.15
C SER A 436 -49.88 -5.17 -42.44
#